data_AF-A0AA38HNA8-F1
#
_entry.id   AF-A0AA38HNA8-F1
#
_cell.length_a   1.000
_cell.length_b   1.000
_cell.length_c   1.000
_cell.angle_alpha   90.00
_cell.angle_beta   90.00
_cell.angle_gamma   90.00
#
_symmetry.space_group_name_H-M   'P 1'
#
loop_
_entity.id
_entity.type
_entity.pdbx_description
1 polymer ?
#
loop_
_entity_poly.entity_id
_entity_poly.type
_entity_poly.pdbx_seq_one_letter_code
_entity_poly.pdbx_strand_id
1 'polypeptide(L)'
;MLGTPITINALDLPLTSPLAPSTTLQTFTSCTYKHQLLRSAQHERSTVRNDDRYVQTYNCQFLRICEIVVQNGATVHIYGIKIYVRPLLCGGVELPHMFEADISEEAMTCRVEDIARKCTLIEVDNGKYICTFPNKFEKH
;
A
#
# COMPACT_ATOMS: atom_id res chain seq x y z
N MET A 1 16.58 15.98 11.45
CA MET A 1 15.40 15.97 10.56
C MET A 1 14.21 15.55 11.39
N LEU A 2 13.21 16.41 11.55
CA LEU A 2 12.01 16.09 12.33
C LEU A 2 11.16 15.10 11.51
N GLY A 3 11.01 13.87 12.00
CA GLY A 3 10.23 12.81 11.34
C GLY A 3 8.77 13.24 11.19
N THR A 4 8.17 12.94 10.04
CA THR A 4 6.74 13.22 9.80
C THR A 4 5.91 12.34 10.74
N PRO A 5 4.93 12.89 11.49
CA PRO A 5 4.12 12.09 12.40
C PRO A 5 3.33 11.03 11.63
N ILE A 6 3.41 9.79 12.10
CA ILE A 6 2.54 8.67 11.67
C ILE A 6 1.37 8.61 12.66
N THR A 7 0.14 8.59 12.16
CA THR A 7 -1.05 8.43 13.00
C THR A 7 -1.67 7.06 12.71
N ILE A 8 -1.80 6.22 13.73
CA ILE A 8 -2.42 4.89 13.62
C ILE A 8 -3.84 4.98 14.16
N ASN A 9 -4.83 4.71 13.31
CA ASN A 9 -6.22 4.61 13.72
C ASN A 9 -6.46 3.16 14.18
N ALA A 10 -6.29 2.91 15.48
CA ALA A 10 -6.56 1.63 16.11
C ALA A 10 -8.04 1.55 16.48
N LEU A 11 -8.85 0.87 15.66
CA LEU A 11 -10.06 0.21 16.16
C LEU A 11 -9.61 -1.21 16.52
N ASP A 12 -9.84 -1.58 17.78
CA ASP A 12 -9.50 -2.85 18.44
C ASP A 12 -8.08 -2.97 19.04
N LEU A 13 -8.02 -2.86 20.37
CA LEU A 13 -6.86 -3.12 21.22
C LEU A 13 -7.09 -4.45 21.97
N PRO A 14 -6.16 -5.42 21.95
CA PRO A 14 -6.09 -6.43 23.00
C PRO A 14 -5.23 -5.95 24.18
N LEU A 15 -5.67 -6.31 25.39
CA LEU A 15 -5.06 -6.04 26.69
C LEU A 15 -3.63 -6.60 26.82
N THR A 16 -2.73 -5.81 27.40
CA THR A 16 -1.32 -6.15 27.65
C THR A 16 -1.11 -6.97 28.92
N SER A 17 -0.10 -7.83 28.91
CA SER A 17 0.57 -8.39 30.10
C SER A 17 2.09 -8.18 29.95
N PRO A 18 2.85 -7.83 31.01
CA PRO A 18 4.26 -7.51 30.89
C PRO A 18 5.14 -8.72 31.25
N LEU A 19 6.03 -9.17 30.36
CA LEU A 19 7.30 -9.86 30.68
C LEU A 19 8.15 -10.10 29.39
N ALA A 20 9.46 -9.82 29.51
CA ALA A 20 10.54 -9.85 28.50
C ALA A 20 10.47 -8.76 27.39
N PRO A 21 11.62 -8.30 26.82
CA PRO A 21 11.64 -7.54 25.58
C PRO A 21 11.30 -8.48 24.42
N SER A 22 10.09 -9.03 24.47
CA SER A 22 9.46 -9.66 23.32
C SER A 22 9.23 -8.55 22.31
N THR A 23 9.61 -8.79 21.06
CA THR A 23 9.28 -7.86 19.99
C THR A 23 7.76 -7.81 19.92
N THR A 24 7.16 -6.70 20.34
CA THR A 24 5.71 -6.53 20.27
C THR A 24 5.36 -6.20 18.83
N LEU A 25 4.59 -7.08 18.20
CA LEU A 25 4.04 -6.90 16.88
C LEU A 25 2.54 -6.67 17.03
N GLN A 26 2.08 -5.52 16.55
CA GLN A 26 0.66 -5.18 16.49
C GLN A 26 0.25 -4.99 15.04
N THR A 27 -0.80 -5.69 14.60
CA THR A 27 -1.32 -5.60 13.23
C THR A 27 -2.50 -4.62 13.19
N PHE A 28 -2.55 -3.79 12.16
CA PHE A 28 -3.58 -2.78 11.94
C PHE A 28 -4.18 -2.93 10.55
N THR A 29 -5.47 -2.59 10.44
CA THR A 29 -6.18 -2.60 9.16
C THR A 29 -5.92 -1.34 8.32
N SER A 30 -5.49 -0.24 8.97
CA SER A 30 -5.18 1.04 8.31
C SER A 30 -4.18 1.88 9.10
N CYS A 31 -3.47 2.80 8.42
CA CYS A 31 -2.65 3.83 9.06
C CYS A 31 -2.60 5.10 8.20
N THR A 32 -2.29 6.25 8.81
CA THR A 32 -2.08 7.52 8.11
C THR A 32 -0.62 7.91 8.12
N TYR A 33 -0.02 8.08 6.94
CA TYR A 33 1.35 8.55 6.78
C TYR A 33 1.44 9.63 5.70
N LYS A 34 2.14 10.74 5.98
CA LYS A 34 2.27 11.88 5.05
C LYS A 34 0.93 12.34 4.46
N HIS A 35 -0.12 12.43 5.28
CA HIS A 35 -1.49 12.80 4.87
C HIS A 35 -2.16 11.81 3.91
N GLN A 36 -1.61 10.60 3.76
CA GLN A 36 -2.18 9.51 2.97
C GLN A 36 -2.72 8.44 3.92
N LEU A 37 -4.00 8.09 3.74
CA LEU A 37 -4.59 6.94 4.41
C LEU A 37 -4.22 5.67 3.65
N LEU A 38 -3.47 4.78 4.30
CA LEU A 38 -3.09 3.45 3.83
C LEU A 38 -4.01 2.41 4.45
N ARG A 39 -4.44 1.44 3.65
CA ARG A 39 -5.36 0.39 4.07
C ARG A 39 -4.85 -0.97 3.64
N SER A 40 -5.04 -1.94 4.52
CA SER A 40 -4.74 -3.35 4.28
C SER A 40 -5.86 -4.05 3.48
N ALA A 41 -5.53 -5.22 2.93
CA ALA A 41 -6.49 -6.11 2.27
C ALA A 41 -7.64 -6.54 3.18
N GLN A 42 -7.38 -6.64 4.49
CA GLN A 42 -8.35 -7.02 5.51
C GLN A 42 -9.37 -5.91 5.83
N HIS A 43 -9.14 -4.68 5.37
CA HIS A 43 -10.12 -3.62 5.50
C HIS A 43 -11.30 -3.89 4.55
N GLU A 44 -12.41 -4.36 5.10
CA GLU A 44 -13.63 -4.67 4.34
C GLU A 44 -14.13 -3.43 3.60
N ARG A 45 -14.12 -3.52 2.27
CA ARG A 45 -14.95 -2.69 1.40
C ARG A 45 -15.69 -3.62 0.45
N SER A 46 -17.01 -3.60 0.56
CA SER A 46 -17.89 -4.15 -0.45
C SER A 46 -17.64 -3.45 -1.79
N THR A 47 -17.23 -4.22 -2.81
CA THR A 47 -17.47 -3.91 -4.23
C THR A 47 -16.94 -2.57 -4.78
N VAL A 48 -15.69 -2.18 -4.52
CA VAL A 48 -15.12 -0.96 -5.12
C VAL A 48 -14.24 -1.31 -6.32
N ARG A 49 -14.65 -0.86 -7.52
CA ARG A 49 -13.88 -0.94 -8.79
C ARG A 49 -12.49 -0.28 -8.76
N ASN A 50 -12.26 0.57 -7.76
CA ASN A 50 -11.03 1.32 -7.53
C ASN A 50 -10.47 0.94 -6.16
N ASP A 51 -9.52 0.02 -6.16
CA ASP A 51 -8.90 -0.47 -4.94
C ASP A 51 -7.67 0.41 -4.61
N ASP A 52 -7.70 1.04 -3.43
CA ASP A 52 -6.71 2.02 -2.95
C ASP A 52 -5.67 1.42 -1.99
N ARG A 53 -5.57 0.08 -1.98
CA ARG A 53 -4.64 -0.71 -1.15
C ARG A 53 -3.29 -0.92 -1.82
N TYR A 54 -2.97 -0.17 -2.87
CA TYR A 54 -1.74 -0.31 -3.62
C TYR A 54 -0.83 0.90 -3.45
N VAL A 55 0.46 0.62 -3.35
CA VAL A 55 1.48 1.65 -3.21
C VAL A 55 2.69 1.34 -4.07
N GLN A 56 3.42 2.40 -4.41
CA GLN A 56 4.75 2.32 -5.00
C GLN A 56 5.78 2.78 -3.98
N THR A 57 6.87 2.01 -3.83
CA THR A 57 8.03 2.40 -3.04
C THR A 57 8.94 3.35 -3.81
N TYR A 58 9.85 4.04 -3.12
CA TYR A 58 10.87 4.89 -3.78
C TYR A 58 11.80 4.11 -4.71
N ASN A 59 11.95 2.80 -4.52
CA ASN A 59 12.71 1.90 -5.40
C ASN A 59 11.88 1.40 -6.59
N CYS A 60 10.78 2.08 -6.91
CA CYS A 60 9.88 1.75 -8.01
C CYS A 60 9.23 0.36 -7.94
N GLN A 61 9.19 -0.28 -6.76
CA GLN A 61 8.46 -1.54 -6.56
C GLN A 61 6.99 -1.24 -6.25
N PHE A 62 6.11 -2.08 -6.76
CA PHE A 62 4.66 -1.97 -6.53
C PHE A 62 4.21 -3.10 -5.62
N LEU A 63 3.31 -2.77 -4.70
CA LEU A 63 2.78 -3.76 -3.77
C LEU A 63 1.32 -3.51 -3.43
N ARG A 64 0.60 -4.61 -3.22
CA ARG A 64 -0.70 -4.64 -2.54
C ARG A 64 -0.43 -4.74 -1.04
N ILE A 65 -0.98 -3.82 -0.25
CA ILE A 65 -0.89 -3.86 1.20
C ILE A 65 -1.78 -5.00 1.70
N CYS A 66 -1.18 -6.05 2.25
CA CYS A 66 -1.89 -7.14 2.89
C CYS A 66 -2.10 -6.85 4.37
N GLU A 67 -1.06 -6.36 5.05
CA GLU A 67 -1.06 -6.08 6.49
C GLU A 67 -0.18 -4.86 6.81
N ILE A 68 -0.53 -4.16 7.89
CA ILE A 68 0.24 -3.06 8.44
C ILE A 68 0.66 -3.47 9.85
N VAL A 69 1.96 -3.56 10.10
CA VAL A 69 2.50 -4.07 11.35
C VAL A 69 3.33 -3.00 12.04
N VAL A 70 3.05 -2.75 13.31
CA VAL A 70 3.83 -1.86 14.15
C VAL A 70 4.73 -2.70 15.04
N GLN A 71 6.04 -2.51 14.87
CA GLN A 71 7.07 -3.17 15.66
C GLN A 71 7.51 -2.23 16.79
N ASN A 72 7.44 -2.72 18.02
CA ASN A 72 7.87 -2.01 19.23
C ASN A 72 7.22 -0.62 19.40
N GLY A 73 6.00 -0.44 18.88
CA GLY A 73 5.25 0.82 18.95
C GLY A 73 5.83 2.00 18.14
N ALA A 74 6.94 1.82 17.44
CA ALA A 74 7.68 2.92 16.81
C ALA A 74 7.85 2.74 15.30
N THR A 75 8.12 1.52 14.82
CA THR A 75 8.41 1.28 13.41
C THR A 75 7.21 0.65 12.73
N VAL A 76 6.71 1.30 11.68
CA VAL A 76 5.57 0.79 10.90
C VAL A 76 6.09 0.10 9.65
N HIS A 77 5.82 -1.19 9.56
CA HIS A 77 6.10 -2.06 8.43
C HIS A 77 4.83 -2.32 7.63
N ILE A 78 5.00 -2.46 6.33
CA ILE A 78 3.96 -2.83 5.38
C ILE A 78 4.34 -4.19 4.83
N TYR A 79 3.47 -5.17 5.03
CA TYR A 79 3.58 -6.48 4.42
C TYR A 79 2.61 -6.54 3.25
N GLY A 80 3.10 -7.00 2.12
CA GLY A 80 2.33 -6.99 0.90
C GLY A 80 2.80 -8.00 -0.11
N ILE A 81 2.03 -8.07 -1.19
CA ILE A 81 2.32 -8.91 -2.35
C ILE A 81 2.82 -8.01 -3.47
N LYS A 82 3.91 -8.40 -4.12
CA LYS A 82 4.49 -7.66 -5.24
C LYS A 82 3.54 -7.61 -6.43
N ILE A 83 3.62 -6.51 -7.14
CA ILE A 83 2.92 -6.29 -8.40
C ILE A 83 3.97 -5.98 -9.45
N TYR A 84 3.93 -6.71 -10.55
CA TYR A 84 4.71 -6.37 -11.72
C TYR A 84 3.88 -5.46 -12.59
N VAL A 85 4.49 -4.38 -13.06
CA VAL A 85 3.82 -3.46 -13.97
C VAL A 85 4.64 -3.33 -15.24
N ARG A 86 3.94 -3.18 -16.37
CA ARG A 86 4.53 -2.90 -17.68
C ARG A 86 3.75 -1.78 -18.36
N PRO A 87 4.40 -0.94 -19.19
CA PRO A 87 3.70 0.14 -19.86
C PRO A 87 2.54 -0.38 -20.70
N LEU A 88 1.38 0.28 -20.61
CA LEU A 88 0.23 -0.07 -21.44
C LEU A 88 0.42 0.47 -22.86
N LEU A 89 0.29 -0.40 -23.86
CA LEU A 89 0.41 -0.06 -25.27
C LEU A 89 -0.97 0.01 -25.92
N CYS A 90 -1.30 1.15 -26.53
CA CYS A 90 -2.50 1.33 -27.34
C CYS A 90 -2.11 1.64 -28.78
N GLY A 91 -2.29 0.68 -29.70
CA GLY A 91 -1.90 0.85 -31.10
C GLY A 91 -0.39 1.08 -31.32
N GLY A 92 0.47 0.56 -30.44
CA GLY A 92 1.92 0.76 -30.48
C GLY A 92 2.40 2.03 -29.78
N VAL A 93 1.51 2.83 -29.21
CA VAL A 93 1.85 4.03 -28.42
C VAL A 93 1.79 3.70 -26.93
N GLU A 94 2.85 4.05 -26.20
CA GLU A 94 2.91 3.95 -24.75
C GLU A 94 2.09 5.05 -24.07
N LEU A 95 1.23 4.67 -23.11
CA LEU A 95 0.45 5.62 -22.32
C LEU A 95 1.20 5.99 -21.03
N PRO A 96 1.67 7.24 -20.85
CA PRO A 96 2.67 7.61 -19.83
C PRO A 96 2.22 7.52 -18.35
N HIS A 97 0.97 7.11 -18.10
CA HIS A 97 0.38 7.03 -16.75
C HIS A 97 -0.47 5.77 -16.51
N MET A 98 -0.48 4.85 -17.47
CA MET A 98 -1.26 3.61 -17.41
C MET A 98 -0.32 2.43 -17.62
N PHE A 99 -0.43 1.46 -16.74
CA PHE A 99 0.41 0.28 -16.78
C PHE A 99 -0.48 -0.95 -16.68
N GLU A 100 -0.18 -1.96 -17.48
CA GLU A 100 -0.72 -3.30 -17.22
C GLU A 100 -0.06 -3.83 -15.95
N ALA A 101 -0.84 -4.49 -15.10
CA ALA A 101 -0.39 -4.98 -13.81
C ALA A 101 -0.74 -6.46 -13.63
N ASP A 102 0.27 -7.21 -13.19
CA ASP A 102 0.17 -8.62 -12.82
C ASP A 102 0.44 -8.75 -11.31
N ILE A 103 -0.51 -9.33 -10.58
CA ILE A 103 -0.35 -9.61 -9.14
C ILE A 103 0.48 -10.88 -8.99
N SER A 104 1.63 -10.77 -8.31
CA SER A 104 2.52 -11.90 -8.03
C SER A 104 2.02 -12.75 -6.86
N GLU A 105 2.68 -13.88 -6.60
CA GLU A 105 2.60 -14.58 -5.31
C GLU A 105 3.76 -14.18 -4.37
N GLU A 106 4.72 -13.41 -4.89
CA GLU A 106 5.91 -13.01 -4.15
C GLU A 106 5.58 -11.96 -3.08
N ALA A 107 5.78 -12.32 -1.81
CA ALA A 107 5.62 -11.41 -0.69
C ALA A 107 6.81 -10.44 -0.55
N MET A 108 6.54 -9.25 -0.04
CA MET A 108 7.57 -8.29 0.33
C MET A 108 7.18 -7.50 1.57
N THR A 109 8.20 -7.01 2.25
CA THR A 109 8.06 -6.10 3.40
C THR A 109 8.83 -4.83 3.12
N CYS A 110 8.23 -3.69 3.41
CA CYS A 110 8.94 -2.40 3.40
C CYS A 110 8.55 -1.59 4.64
N ARG A 111 9.34 -0.56 4.98
CA ARG A 111 8.90 0.40 5.99
C ARG A 111 7.89 1.33 5.35
N VAL A 112 6.96 1.86 6.15
CA VAL A 112 6.00 2.87 5.66
C VAL A 112 6.74 4.10 5.09
N GLU A 113 7.93 4.38 5.61
CA GLU A 113 8.79 5.48 5.17
C GLU A 113 9.25 5.34 3.72
N ASP A 114 9.38 4.10 3.23
CA ASP A 114 9.86 3.79 1.89
C ASP A 114 8.74 3.96 0.83
N ILE A 115 7.51 4.27 1.25
CA ILE A 115 6.38 4.54 0.36
C ILE A 115 6.51 5.93 -0.28
N ALA A 116 6.52 5.94 -1.61
CA ALA A 116 6.57 7.15 -2.43
C ALA A 116 5.16 7.71 -2.72
N ARG A 117 4.23 6.85 -3.13
CA ARG A 117 2.85 7.25 -3.51
C ARG A 117 1.88 6.08 -3.48
N LYS A 118 0.59 6.38 -3.32
CA LYS A 118 -0.51 5.46 -3.61
C LYS A 118 -0.70 5.28 -5.11
N CYS A 119 -1.18 4.11 -5.51
CA CYS A 119 -1.71 3.84 -6.84
C CYS A 119 -3.07 3.15 -6.73
N THR A 120 -3.78 3.12 -7.86
CA THR A 120 -5.09 2.48 -7.98
C THR A 120 -4.97 1.37 -9.01
N LEU A 121 -5.38 0.16 -8.65
CA LEU A 121 -5.56 -0.94 -9.59
C LEU A 121 -7.04 -1.01 -10.01
N ILE A 122 -7.26 -1.14 -11.30
CA ILE A 122 -8.57 -1.24 -11.94
C ILE A 122 -8.62 -2.59 -12.65
N GLU A 123 -9.55 -3.45 -12.25
CA GLU A 123 -9.80 -4.70 -12.97
C GLU A 123 -10.55 -4.40 -14.27
N VAL A 124 -9.97 -4.79 -15.40
CA VAL A 124 -10.54 -4.52 -16.73
C VAL A 124 -11.22 -5.74 -17.34
N ASP A 125 -10.68 -6.94 -17.16
CA ASP A 125 -11.20 -8.19 -17.73
C ASP A 125 -10.57 -9.41 -17.06
N ASN A 126 -11.38 -10.26 -16.41
CA ASN A 126 -11.01 -11.58 -15.85
C ASN A 126 -9.55 -11.70 -15.36
N GLY A 127 -9.18 -10.94 -14.33
CA GLY A 127 -7.84 -10.98 -13.74
C GLY A 127 -6.76 -10.15 -14.44
N LYS A 128 -7.12 -9.36 -15.46
CA LYS A 128 -6.26 -8.30 -16.01
C LYS A 128 -6.49 -7.00 -15.27
N TYR A 129 -5.40 -6.35 -14.88
CA TYR A 129 -5.45 -5.10 -14.14
C TYR A 129 -4.72 -3.98 -14.86
N ILE A 130 -5.26 -2.77 -14.74
CA ILE A 130 -4.57 -1.53 -15.09
C ILE A 130 -4.22 -0.80 -13.80
N CYS A 131 -2.94 -0.49 -13.62
CA CYS A 131 -2.45 0.37 -12.57
C CYS A 131 -2.42 1.83 -13.06
N THR A 132 -3.00 2.72 -12.27
CA THR A 132 -3.00 4.17 -12.52
C THR A 132 -2.42 4.90 -11.32
N PHE A 133 -1.72 6.00 -11.57
CA PHE A 133 -1.21 6.89 -10.54
C PHE A 133 -2.09 8.13 -10.50
N PRO A 134 -2.58 8.57 -9.32
CA PRO A 134 -3.27 9.85 -9.22
C PRO A 134 -2.33 10.94 -9.76
N ASN A 135 -2.78 11.62 -10.82
CA ASN A 135 -2.01 12.65 -11.49
C ASN A 135 -1.70 13.77 -10.48
N LYS A 136 -0.43 14.17 -10.37
CA LYS A 136 -0.04 15.41 -9.68
C LYS A 136 -0.24 16.66 -10.56
N PHE A 137 -1.11 16.60 -11.56
CA PHE A 137 -1.38 17.69 -12.48
C PHE A 137 -2.88 17.92 -12.63
N GLU A 138 -3.47 18.59 -11.66
CA GLU A 138 -4.38 19.71 -11.93
C GLU A 138 -3.91 20.87 -11.05
N LYS A 139 -2.98 21.68 -11.59
CA LYS A 139 -2.86 23.07 -11.16
C LYS A 139 -3.90 23.84 -11.96
N HIS A 140 -5.00 24.19 -11.30
CA HIS A 140 -5.78 25.36 -11.67
C HIS A 140 -5.32 26.53 -10.80
#